data_AF-A0A845YB78-F1
#
_entry.id   AF-A0A845YB78-F1
#
_cell.length_a   1.000
_cell.length_b   1.000
_cell.length_c   1.000
_cell.angle_alpha   90.00
_cell.angle_beta   90.00
_cell.angle_gamma   90.00
#
_symmetry.space_group_name_H-M   'P 1'
#
loop_
_entity.id
_entity.type
_entity.pdbx_description
1 polymer ?
#
loop_
_entity_poly.entity_id
_entity_poly.type
_entity_poly.pdbx_seq_one_letter_code
_entity_poly.pdbx_strand_id
1 'polypeptide(L)' 'MALTQITSSWEIALSPEIINWLQLKPGDSINLAISPDGKVYLEPAKIDVRTLSG' A
#
# COMPACT_ATOMS: atom_id res chain seq x y z
N MET A 1 10.71 9.98 -2.47
CA MET A 1 11.06 8.55 -2.62
C MET A 1 11.61 8.06 -1.28
N ALA A 2 10.93 7.11 -0.64
CA ALA A 2 11.41 6.47 0.59
C ALA A 2 11.85 5.03 0.25
N LEU A 3 13.08 4.67 0.62
CA LEU A 3 13.59 3.30 0.47
C LEU A 3 13.27 2.52 1.75
N THR A 4 12.68 1.34 1.61
CA THR A 4 12.39 0.42 2.72
C THR A 4 12.91 -0.97 2.35
N GLN A 5 13.28 -1.76 3.37
CA GLN A 5 13.80 -3.11 3.18
C GLN A 5 12.74 -4.15 3.54
N ILE A 6 12.72 -5.25 2.78
CA ILE A 6 11.97 -6.45 3.13
C ILE A 6 12.68 -7.10 4.32
N THR A 7 11.93 -7.44 5.36
CA THR A 7 12.45 -8.14 6.54
C THR A 7 12.70 -9.61 6.23
N SER A 8 13.40 -10.33 7.11
CA SER A 8 13.56 -11.79 7.02
C SER A 8 12.23 -12.56 7.05
N SER A 9 11.17 -11.92 7.53
CA SER A 9 9.80 -12.48 7.55
C SER A 9 9.03 -12.24 6.26
N TRP A 10 9.67 -11.71 5.21
CA TRP A 10 9.04 -11.32 3.95
C TRP A 10 7.98 -10.21 4.08
N GLU A 11 8.19 -9.30 5.04
CA GLU A 11 7.28 -8.18 5.30
C GLU A 11 7.94 -6.84 4.93
N ILE A 12 7.12 -5.87 4.54
CA ILE A 12 7.53 -4.48 4.36
C ILE A 12 6.68 -3.59 5.25
N ALA A 13 7.31 -2.71 6.01
CA ALA A 13 6.61 -1.67 6.74
C ALA A 13 6.26 -0.50 5.81
N LEU A 14 4.97 -0.16 5.75
CA LEU A 14 4.51 1.06 5.08
C LEU A 14 4.83 2.28 5.94
N SER A 15 5.25 3.37 5.30
CA SER A 15 5.47 4.62 6.00
C SER A 15 4.14 5.21 6.51
N PRO A 16 4.16 5.97 7.62
CA PRO A 16 2.95 6.64 8.12
C PRO A 16 2.25 7.53 7.09
N GLU A 17 3.03 8.15 6.19
CA GLU A 17 2.51 8.96 5.09
C GLU A 17 1.61 8.15 4.14
N ILE A 18 2.06 6.97 3.70
CA ILE A 18 1.28 6.08 2.83
C ILE A 18 0.03 5.58 3.55
N ILE A 19 0.16 5.19 4.82
CA ILE A 19 -0.97 4.75 5.65
C ILE A 19 -2.04 5.85 5.73
N ASN A 20 -1.64 7.10 5.94
CA ASN A 20 -2.54 8.23 6.04
C ASN A 20 -3.20 8.57 4.70
N TRP A 21 -2.43 8.57 3.60
CA TRP A 21 -2.97 8.85 2.26
C TRP A 21 -4.00 7.82 1.82
N LEU A 22 -3.72 6.54 2.07
CA LEU A 22 -4.61 5.43 1.73
C LEU A 22 -5.66 5.15 2.82
N GLN A 23 -5.62 5.88 3.94
CA GLN A 23 -6.50 5.73 5.10
C GLN A 23 -6.57 4.28 5.64
N LEU A 24 -5.45 3.56 5.59
CA LEU A 24 -5.38 2.15 5.97
C LEU A 24 -5.47 1.95 7.49
N LYS A 25 -6.15 0.89 7.90
CA LYS A 25 -6.25 0.44 9.29
C LYS A 25 -5.74 -0.99 9.43
N PRO A 26 -5.23 -1.39 10.61
CA PRO A 26 -4.90 -2.78 10.88
C PRO A 26 -6.08 -3.71 10.58
N GLY A 27 -5.84 -4.73 9.75
CA GLY A 27 -6.87 -5.67 9.30
C GLY A 27 -7.54 -5.33 7.96
N ASP A 28 -7.28 -4.14 7.39
CA ASP A 28 -7.76 -3.81 6.04
C ASP A 28 -7.12 -4.72 4.99
N SER A 29 -7.92 -5.12 4.00
CA SER A 29 -7.43 -5.90 2.85
C SER A 29 -6.81 -4.98 1.80
N ILE A 30 -5.68 -5.41 1.25
CA ILE A 30 -4.92 -4.68 0.21
C ILE A 30 -4.67 -5.64 -0.95
N ASN A 31 -4.94 -5.19 -2.17
CA ASN A 31 -4.58 -5.89 -3.38
C ASN A 31 -3.09 -5.66 -3.69
N LEU A 32 -2.43 -6.73 -4.13
CA LEU A 32 -1.07 -6.70 -4.64
C LEU A 32 -1.09 -6.93 -6.15
N ALA A 33 -0.62 -5.95 -6.91
CA ALA A 33 -0.44 -6.09 -8.35
C ALA A 33 1.05 -6.11 -8.69
N ILE A 34 1.48 -7.13 -9.42
CA ILE A 34 2.86 -7.25 -9.90
C ILE A 34 2.85 -7.00 -11.40
N SER A 35 3.54 -5.95 -11.83
CA SER A 35 3.68 -5.62 -13.25
C SER A 35 4.79 -6.44 -13.92
N PRO A 36 4.77 -6.57 -15.25
CA PRO A 36 5.81 -7.30 -15.99
C PRO A 36 7.23 -6.74 -15.82
N ASP A 37 7.37 -5.46 -15.45
CA ASP A 37 8.67 -4.81 -15.15
C ASP A 37 9.15 -5.08 -13.71
N GLY A 38 8.45 -5.92 -12.96
CA GLY A 38 8.81 -6.34 -11.61
C GLY A 38 8.45 -5.34 -10.51
N LYS A 39 7.73 -4.27 -10.83
CA LYS A 39 7.21 -3.36 -9.80
C LYS A 39 6.01 -3.98 -9.10
N VAL A 40 5.88 -3.66 -7.81
CA VAL A 40 4.76 -4.07 -6.97
C VAL A 40 3.95 -2.83 -6.61
N TYR A 41 2.64 -2.92 -6.84
CA TYR A 41 1.68 -1.88 -6.52
C TYR A 41 0.75 -2.36 -5.41
N LEU A 42 0.44 -1.45 -4.50
CA LEU A 42 -0.48 -1.65 -3.39
C LEU A 42 -1.75 -0.85 -3.67
N GLU A 43 -2.89 -1.51 -3.63
CA GLU A 43 -4.20 -0.87 -3.81
C GLU A 43 -5.13 -1.29 -2.66
N PRO A 44 -5.75 -0.37 -1.91
CA PRO A 44 -6.76 -0.74 -0.93
C PRO A 44 -7.91 -1.52 -1.57
N ALA A 45 -8.32 -2.65 -1.01
CA ALA A 45 -9.37 -3.49 -1.60
C ALA A 45 -10.76 -2.82 -1.57
N LYS A 46 -10.92 -1.77 -0.76
CA LYS A 46 -12.10 -0.91 -0.72
C LYS A 46 -11.65 0.54 -0.84
N ILE A 47 -11.84 1.11 -2.03
CA ILE A 47 -11.70 2.53 -2.26
C ILE A 47 -13.10 3.13 -2.24
N ASP A 48 -13.39 4.00 -1.27
CA ASP A 48 -14.55 4.87 -1.37
C ASP A 48 -14.19 6.01 -2.32
N VAL A 49 -14.61 5.91 -3.58
CA VAL A 49 -14.32 6.90 -4.63
C VAL A 49 -14.81 8.31 -4.22
N ARG A 50 -15.74 8.42 -3.27
CA ARG A 50 -16.22 9.71 -2.74
C ARG A 50 -15.21 10.43 -1.85
N THR A 51 -14.20 9.75 -1.34
CA THR A 51 -13.13 10.35 -0.51
C THR A 51 -11.92 10.78 -1.34
N LEU A 52 -11.83 10.37 -2.61
CA LEU A 52 -10.84 10.84 -3.57
C LEU A 52 -11.32 12.18 -4.16
N SER A 53 -11.10 13.27 -3.42
CA SER A 53 -11.25 14.63 -3.94
C SER A 53 -9.88 15.14 -4.38
N GLY A 54 -9.72 15.33 -5.69
CA GLY A 54 -8.58 15.93 -6.35
C GLY A 54 -9.06 16.72 -7.55
#